data_AF-A0A0S2GMC7-F1
#
_entry.id   AF-A0A0S2GMC7-F1
#
_cell.length_a   1.000
_cell.length_b   1.000
_cell.length_c   1.000
_cell.angle_alpha   90.00
_cell.angle_beta   90.00
_cell.angle_gamma   90.00
#
_symmetry.space_group_name_H-M   'P 1'
#
loop_
_entity.id
_entity.type
_entity.pdbx_description
1 polymer ?
#
loop_
_entity_poly.entity_id
_entity_poly.type
_entity_poly.pdbx_seq_one_letter_code
_entity_poly.pdbx_strand_id
1 'polypeptide(L)'
;GLSDKIFYGKENEFAENEADRFNQLLSLNPSPNTNWARYLNVVQRFTTGPNLDSSTFDQFLDFLPWIGNGKPFSNSHTATLSVSSNTPLPTFSNINVGVKSMITKHLNKENTRWVFTPNSSPDIWTGAGYRKQGNNNGISLTSVLPSSNSSTPFDPNSSENQVTSAGGSPAKKTTYDNLPNSISPTSDWINALTFTNKNNPQRNQLLLRSLLGTIPVLINKSGDSNDQFNKDSEQKWDKTETNEGNLPGFGEVNGLYNAALLHTYGFFGTNTNST
;
A
#
# COMPACT_ATOMS: atom_id res chain seq x y z
N GLY A 1 -30.08 -19.27 27.89
CA GLY A 1 -30.14 -18.13 26.96
C GLY A 1 -29.51 -16.91 27.60
N LEU A 2 -29.30 -15.86 26.82
CA LEU A 2 -28.90 -14.54 27.34
C LEU A 2 -30.13 -13.84 27.97
N SER A 3 -29.92 -12.94 28.94
CA SER A 3 -30.99 -12.14 29.54
C SER A 3 -31.49 -11.04 28.59
N ASP A 4 -32.70 -10.54 28.81
CA ASP A 4 -33.27 -9.47 27.96
C ASP A 4 -32.58 -8.11 28.18
N LYS A 5 -32.29 -7.77 29.43
CA LYS A 5 -31.56 -6.53 29.78
C LYS A 5 -30.07 -6.82 29.99
N ILE A 6 -29.24 -6.00 29.32
CA ILE A 6 -27.80 -5.98 29.48
C ILE A 6 -27.41 -4.90 30.48
N PHE A 7 -26.66 -5.27 31.51
CA PHE A 7 -26.12 -4.38 32.52
C PHE A 7 -24.63 -4.19 32.28
N TYR A 8 -24.25 -2.94 32.05
CA TYR A 8 -22.88 -2.45 31.93
C TYR A 8 -22.41 -1.88 33.27
N GLY A 9 -21.09 -1.74 33.45
CA GLY A 9 -20.50 -1.12 34.64
C GLY A 9 -19.67 0.10 34.27
N LYS A 10 -19.01 0.71 35.28
CA LYS A 10 -18.12 1.87 35.08
C LYS A 10 -16.97 1.56 34.11
N GLU A 11 -16.59 0.29 33.97
CA GLU A 11 -15.62 -0.17 32.97
C GLU A 11 -16.05 0.07 31.51
N ASN A 12 -17.32 0.40 31.26
CA ASN A 12 -17.86 0.73 29.94
C ASN A 12 -18.16 2.22 29.76
N GLU A 13 -17.87 3.04 30.78
CA GLU A 13 -18.02 4.49 30.74
C GLU A 13 -16.67 5.16 30.50
N PHE A 14 -16.69 6.33 29.87
CA PHE A 14 -15.50 7.16 29.80
C PHE A 14 -15.16 7.70 31.19
N ALA A 15 -13.86 7.92 31.44
CA ALA A 15 -13.40 8.58 32.65
C ALA A 15 -14.01 9.99 32.75
N GLU A 16 -14.42 10.37 33.97
CA GLU A 16 -15.07 11.66 34.25
C GLU A 16 -14.08 12.85 34.15
N ASN A 17 -12.78 12.57 34.25
CA ASN A 17 -11.72 13.56 34.17
C ASN A 17 -10.42 12.94 33.64
N GLU A 18 -9.46 13.82 33.36
CA GLU A 18 -8.16 13.47 32.79
C GLU A 18 -7.24 12.71 33.75
N ALA A 19 -7.35 12.93 35.05
CA ALA A 19 -6.53 12.21 36.04
C ALA A 19 -6.91 10.72 36.05
N ASP A 20 -8.21 10.42 35.95
CA ASP A 20 -8.71 9.05 35.82
C ASP A 20 -8.42 8.47 34.42
N ARG A 21 -8.50 9.29 33.36
CA ARG A 21 -8.17 8.86 31.99
C ARG A 21 -6.70 8.48 31.83
N PHE A 22 -5.80 9.21 32.49
CA PHE A 22 -4.35 9.12 32.27
C PHE A 22 -3.79 7.71 32.49
N ASN A 23 -4.33 6.98 33.47
CA ASN A 23 -3.91 5.63 33.81
C ASN A 23 -4.95 4.57 33.43
N GLN A 24 -5.81 4.85 32.45
CA GLN A 24 -6.79 3.88 31.97
C GLN A 24 -6.11 2.58 31.51
N LEU A 25 -6.65 1.46 31.95
CA LEU A 25 -6.30 0.15 31.44
C LEU A 25 -7.23 -0.17 30.27
N LEU A 26 -6.65 -0.65 29.16
CA LEU A 26 -7.42 -1.02 27.96
C LEU A 26 -8.45 -2.14 28.23
N SER A 27 -8.21 -2.97 29.23
CA SER A 27 -9.09 -4.04 29.65
C SER A 27 -9.25 -4.03 31.17
N LEU A 28 -10.50 -4.14 31.62
CA LEU A 28 -10.89 -4.18 33.02
C LEU A 28 -11.74 -5.43 33.27
N ASN A 29 -11.63 -6.00 34.46
CA ASN A 29 -12.50 -7.09 34.88
C ASN A 29 -13.93 -6.55 35.05
N PRO A 30 -14.96 -7.17 34.43
CA PRO A 30 -16.34 -6.73 34.59
C PRO A 30 -16.78 -6.73 36.05
N SER A 31 -17.54 -5.71 36.45
CA SER A 31 -18.04 -5.62 37.83
C SER A 31 -19.01 -6.79 38.13
N PRO A 32 -19.03 -7.37 39.35
CA PRO A 32 -19.80 -8.58 39.65
C PRO A 32 -21.33 -8.46 39.44
N ASN A 33 -21.85 -7.23 39.43
CA ASN A 33 -23.26 -6.89 39.21
C ASN A 33 -23.62 -6.63 37.73
N THR A 34 -22.70 -6.92 36.80
CA THR A 34 -22.89 -6.72 35.35
C THR A 34 -23.02 -8.04 34.60
N ASN A 35 -23.55 -8.00 33.38
CA ASN A 35 -23.66 -9.19 32.53
C ASN A 35 -23.22 -8.98 31.07
N TRP A 36 -22.76 -7.78 30.69
CA TRP A 36 -22.41 -7.42 29.30
C TRP A 36 -21.39 -8.36 28.65
N ALA A 37 -20.39 -8.84 29.41
CA ALA A 37 -19.35 -9.72 28.89
C ALA A 37 -19.90 -11.08 28.38
N ARG A 38 -21.09 -11.50 28.85
CA ARG A 38 -21.73 -12.76 28.39
C ARG A 38 -22.20 -12.68 26.93
N TYR A 39 -22.35 -11.48 26.37
CA TYR A 39 -22.89 -11.25 25.03
C TYR A 39 -21.79 -11.16 23.96
N LEU A 40 -20.51 -11.16 24.33
CA LEU A 40 -19.40 -10.93 23.40
C LEU A 40 -19.23 -12.05 22.37
N ASN A 41 -19.42 -13.31 22.78
CA ASN A 41 -19.04 -14.48 22.00
C ASN A 41 -20.22 -15.13 21.26
N VAL A 42 -21.10 -14.31 20.65
CA VAL A 42 -22.23 -14.82 19.85
C VAL A 42 -21.81 -15.24 18.43
N VAL A 43 -20.81 -14.58 17.86
CA VAL A 43 -20.26 -14.94 16.54
C VAL A 43 -19.25 -16.06 16.73
N GLN A 44 -19.55 -17.25 16.20
CA GLN A 44 -18.64 -18.41 16.28
C GLN A 44 -17.56 -18.37 15.19
N ARG A 45 -17.94 -17.96 13.98
CA ARG A 45 -17.08 -17.79 12.81
C ARG A 45 -17.68 -16.70 11.93
N PHE A 46 -16.84 -16.02 11.15
CA PHE A 46 -17.28 -15.06 10.13
C PHE A 46 -16.39 -15.18 8.89
N THR A 47 -16.88 -14.68 7.75
CA THR A 47 -16.10 -14.49 6.53
C THR A 47 -16.38 -13.11 5.96
N THR A 48 -15.37 -12.48 5.36
CA THR A 48 -15.49 -11.16 4.73
C THR A 48 -15.24 -11.20 3.22
N GLY A 49 -15.13 -12.40 2.63
CA GLY A 49 -14.82 -12.57 1.21
C GLY A 49 -14.17 -13.93 0.91
N PRO A 50 -13.35 -14.03 -0.15
CA PRO A 50 -12.58 -15.24 -0.44
C PRO A 50 -11.55 -15.50 0.68
N ASN A 51 -11.17 -16.76 0.87
CA ASN A 51 -10.17 -17.18 1.87
C ASN A 51 -8.74 -16.87 1.37
N LEU A 52 -8.44 -15.59 1.14
CA LEU A 52 -7.14 -15.07 0.70
C LEU A 52 -6.73 -13.92 1.62
N ASP A 53 -5.42 -13.69 1.75
CA ASP A 53 -4.87 -12.63 2.59
C ASP A 53 -3.72 -11.92 1.86
N SER A 54 -3.43 -10.67 2.25
CA SER A 54 -2.28 -9.89 1.80
C SER A 54 -2.13 -9.80 0.26
N SER A 55 -0.91 -9.80 -0.26
CA SER A 55 -0.59 -9.66 -1.68
C SER A 55 -1.23 -10.74 -2.57
N THR A 56 -1.59 -11.89 -1.98
CA THR A 56 -2.33 -12.95 -2.70
C THR A 56 -3.76 -12.53 -3.03
N PHE A 57 -4.40 -11.77 -2.13
CA PHE A 57 -5.74 -11.22 -2.39
C PHE A 57 -5.72 -10.20 -3.53
N ASP A 58 -4.65 -9.42 -3.68
CA ASP A 58 -4.50 -8.46 -4.79
C ASP A 58 -4.52 -9.14 -6.16
N GLN A 59 -3.95 -10.36 -6.26
CA GLN A 59 -3.99 -11.14 -7.51
C GLN A 59 -5.42 -11.52 -7.89
N PHE A 60 -6.25 -11.83 -6.88
CA PHE A 60 -7.66 -12.13 -7.10
C PHE A 60 -8.44 -10.88 -7.50
N LEU A 61 -8.15 -9.72 -6.92
CA LEU A 61 -8.80 -8.46 -7.31
C LEU A 61 -8.55 -8.12 -8.79
N ASP A 62 -7.34 -8.37 -9.31
CA ASP A 62 -7.04 -8.16 -10.73
C ASP A 62 -7.73 -9.17 -11.66
N PHE A 63 -8.06 -10.35 -11.15
CA PHE A 63 -8.76 -11.38 -11.91
C PHE A 63 -10.24 -11.03 -12.14
N LEU A 64 -10.86 -10.28 -11.22
CA LEU A 64 -12.27 -9.90 -11.33
C LEU A 64 -12.49 -8.91 -12.50
N PRO A 65 -13.58 -9.04 -13.27
CA PRO A 65 -14.00 -8.04 -14.24
C PRO A 65 -14.71 -6.86 -13.59
N TRP A 66 -14.61 -5.68 -14.21
CA TRP A 66 -15.50 -4.58 -13.90
C TRP A 66 -16.85 -4.76 -14.60
N ILE A 67 -17.94 -4.59 -13.84
CA ILE A 67 -19.31 -4.83 -14.34
C ILE A 67 -19.68 -3.92 -15.53
N GLY A 68 -19.10 -2.74 -15.65
CA GLY A 68 -19.46 -1.76 -16.68
C GLY A 68 -19.05 -2.14 -18.11
N ASN A 69 -17.98 -2.93 -18.29
CA ASN A 69 -17.52 -3.34 -19.62
C ASN A 69 -17.01 -4.80 -19.70
N GLY A 70 -17.05 -5.54 -18.59
CA GLY A 70 -16.61 -6.94 -18.52
C GLY A 70 -15.10 -7.14 -18.64
N LYS A 71 -14.29 -6.07 -18.71
CA LYS A 71 -12.83 -6.16 -18.76
C LYS A 71 -12.24 -6.36 -17.36
N PRO A 72 -11.23 -7.24 -17.20
CA PRO A 72 -10.58 -7.48 -15.92
C PRO A 72 -9.69 -6.31 -15.50
N PHE A 73 -9.58 -6.11 -14.18
CA PHE A 73 -8.67 -5.11 -13.60
C PHE A 73 -7.19 -5.42 -13.87
N SER A 74 -6.87 -6.67 -14.22
CA SER A 74 -5.54 -7.08 -14.68
C SER A 74 -5.11 -6.43 -15.99
N ASN A 75 -6.06 -5.96 -16.81
CA ASN A 75 -5.83 -5.49 -18.19
C ASN A 75 -5.04 -6.49 -19.08
N SER A 76 -4.94 -7.77 -18.68
CA SER A 76 -4.21 -8.78 -19.45
C SER A 76 -5.13 -9.47 -20.45
N HIS A 77 -4.68 -9.57 -21.71
CA HIS A 77 -5.41 -10.26 -22.79
C HIS A 77 -5.11 -11.77 -22.87
N THR A 78 -4.13 -12.28 -22.11
CA THR A 78 -3.76 -13.72 -22.04
C THR A 78 -3.18 -14.08 -20.66
N ALA A 79 -3.32 -15.33 -20.22
CA ALA A 79 -2.73 -15.85 -18.97
C ALA A 79 -1.18 -15.88 -18.97
N THR A 80 -0.54 -15.47 -20.06
CA THR A 80 0.92 -15.41 -20.25
C THR A 80 1.40 -13.96 -20.25
N LEU A 81 2.28 -13.64 -19.30
CA LEU A 81 2.92 -12.33 -19.06
C LEU A 81 4.00 -11.97 -20.10
N SER A 82 3.76 -12.17 -21.41
CA SER A 82 4.63 -11.63 -22.46
C SER A 82 4.12 -10.26 -22.88
N VAL A 83 4.63 -9.25 -22.20
CA VAL A 83 4.24 -7.83 -22.29
C VAL A 83 5.13 -7.19 -23.37
N SER A 84 4.56 -6.61 -24.42
CA SER A 84 5.33 -5.70 -25.28
C SER A 84 5.62 -4.41 -24.49
N SER A 85 6.66 -3.65 -24.86
CA SER A 85 7.22 -2.57 -24.02
C SER A 85 6.31 -1.37 -23.78
N ASN A 86 5.01 -1.41 -24.09
CA ASN A 86 4.05 -0.36 -23.73
C ASN A 86 2.60 -0.88 -23.67
N THR A 87 2.35 -2.02 -23.03
CA THR A 87 0.96 -2.51 -22.81
C THR A 87 0.43 -2.14 -21.43
N PRO A 88 -0.90 -1.99 -21.29
CA PRO A 88 -1.55 -1.75 -20.00
C PRO A 88 -1.09 -2.70 -18.89
N LEU A 89 -0.91 -2.13 -17.69
CA LEU A 89 -0.52 -2.84 -16.48
C LEU A 89 -1.75 -3.18 -15.61
N PRO A 90 -1.64 -4.15 -14.68
CA PRO A 90 -2.71 -4.43 -13.73
C PRO A 90 -2.95 -3.27 -12.75
N THR A 91 -4.15 -3.25 -12.17
CA THR A 91 -4.59 -2.19 -11.24
C THR A 91 -4.14 -2.46 -9.81
N PHE A 92 -4.21 -3.71 -9.35
CA PHE A 92 -4.01 -4.06 -7.93
C PHE A 92 -2.71 -4.81 -7.64
N SER A 93 -2.17 -5.59 -8.57
CA SER A 93 -0.97 -6.40 -8.36
C SER A 93 0.32 -5.63 -8.62
N ASN A 94 1.37 -5.97 -7.86
CA ASN A 94 2.74 -5.53 -8.16
C ASN A 94 3.54 -6.57 -8.95
N ILE A 95 3.04 -7.81 -9.09
CA ILE A 95 3.78 -8.88 -9.74
C ILE A 95 3.97 -8.51 -11.21
N ASN A 96 5.22 -8.52 -11.67
CA ASN A 96 5.63 -8.06 -13.01
C ASN A 96 5.41 -6.56 -13.30
N VAL A 97 5.19 -5.75 -12.27
CA VAL A 97 5.06 -4.28 -12.38
C VAL A 97 6.29 -3.60 -11.76
N GLY A 98 6.88 -2.66 -12.50
CA GLY A 98 8.09 -1.96 -12.11
C GLY A 98 9.33 -2.85 -12.25
N VAL A 99 10.17 -2.87 -11.20
CA VAL A 99 11.41 -3.67 -11.16
C VAL A 99 11.43 -4.63 -9.97
N LYS A 100 12.22 -5.70 -10.08
CA LYS A 100 12.58 -6.56 -8.93
C LYS A 100 13.65 -5.88 -8.08
N SER A 101 13.42 -5.87 -6.78
CA SER A 101 14.29 -5.30 -5.75
C SER A 101 14.65 -6.34 -4.70
N MET A 102 15.94 -6.45 -4.41
CA MET A 102 16.47 -7.42 -3.46
C MET A 102 16.38 -6.90 -2.02
N ILE A 103 15.45 -7.44 -1.23
CA ILE A 103 15.11 -6.89 0.10
C ILE A 103 16.22 -7.02 1.14
N THR A 104 17.19 -7.90 0.94
CA THR A 104 18.40 -8.00 1.80
C THR A 104 19.29 -6.75 1.74
N LYS A 105 19.03 -5.82 0.81
CA LYS A 105 19.72 -4.53 0.71
C LYS A 105 18.95 -3.38 1.35
N HIS A 106 17.79 -3.65 1.95
CA HIS A 106 16.96 -2.66 2.62
C HIS A 106 17.31 -2.55 4.11
N LEU A 107 17.08 -1.37 4.69
CA LEU A 107 17.13 -1.10 6.13
C LEU A 107 18.48 -1.50 6.74
N ASN A 108 18.48 -2.40 7.73
CA ASN A 108 19.68 -2.89 8.42
C ASN A 108 20.45 -3.96 7.63
N LYS A 109 19.90 -4.51 6.53
CA LYS A 109 20.56 -5.49 5.64
C LYS A 109 20.95 -6.81 6.29
N GLU A 110 20.38 -7.13 7.44
CA GLU A 110 20.71 -8.31 8.24
C GLU A 110 19.47 -9.19 8.45
N ASN A 111 19.68 -10.50 8.58
CA ASN A 111 18.65 -11.50 8.92
C ASN A 111 17.39 -11.44 8.04
N THR A 112 17.51 -11.17 6.74
CA THR A 112 16.35 -10.96 5.85
C THR A 112 16.02 -12.15 4.94
N ARG A 113 17.03 -12.85 4.41
CA ARG A 113 16.87 -13.77 3.25
C ARG A 113 15.79 -14.84 3.45
N TRP A 114 15.93 -15.66 4.48
CA TRP A 114 15.04 -16.80 4.74
C TRP A 114 13.85 -16.46 5.64
N VAL A 115 13.77 -15.21 6.11
CA VAL A 115 12.71 -14.75 7.01
C VAL A 115 11.44 -14.43 6.22
N PHE A 116 11.58 -13.81 5.05
CA PHE A 116 10.43 -13.32 4.27
C PHE A 116 10.18 -14.10 2.97
N THR A 117 11.20 -14.74 2.43
CA THR A 117 11.10 -15.49 1.17
C THR A 117 11.77 -16.85 1.31
N PRO A 118 11.11 -17.97 0.97
CA PRO A 118 11.70 -19.30 1.06
C PRO A 118 12.67 -19.62 -0.09
N ASN A 119 13.11 -18.62 -0.86
CA ASN A 119 13.96 -18.78 -2.03
C ASN A 119 15.34 -18.13 -1.83
N SER A 120 16.33 -18.61 -2.58
CA SER A 120 17.71 -18.11 -2.55
C SER A 120 17.81 -16.66 -3.04
N SER A 121 16.93 -16.20 -3.94
CA SER A 121 16.82 -14.80 -4.36
C SER A 121 15.63 -14.12 -3.67
N PRO A 122 15.85 -13.27 -2.65
CA PRO A 122 14.79 -12.57 -1.93
C PRO A 122 14.38 -11.30 -2.71
N ASP A 123 13.85 -11.49 -3.90
CA ASP A 123 13.43 -10.40 -4.79
C ASP A 123 11.93 -10.15 -4.67
N ILE A 124 11.56 -8.88 -4.50
CA ILE A 124 10.16 -8.43 -4.48
C ILE A 124 9.96 -7.40 -5.59
N TRP A 125 8.81 -7.45 -6.26
CA TRP A 125 8.45 -6.44 -7.25
C TRP A 125 8.05 -5.13 -6.57
N THR A 126 8.59 -4.03 -7.06
CA THR A 126 8.38 -2.69 -6.52
C THR A 126 6.98 -2.12 -6.76
N GLY A 127 6.30 -2.55 -7.82
CA GLY A 127 5.07 -1.92 -8.30
C GLY A 127 5.33 -0.61 -9.06
N ALA A 128 4.25 0.08 -9.44
CA ALA A 128 4.32 1.34 -10.17
C ALA A 128 4.76 2.50 -9.25
N GLY A 129 5.33 3.57 -9.81
CA GLY A 129 5.79 4.74 -9.05
C GLY A 129 7.00 4.44 -8.17
N TYR A 130 7.83 3.47 -8.57
CA TYR A 130 9.00 3.07 -7.80
C TYR A 130 10.14 4.09 -7.95
N ARG A 131 11.07 4.05 -6.99
CA ARG A 131 12.23 4.93 -6.87
C ARG A 131 13.52 4.12 -6.90
N LYS A 132 14.47 4.53 -7.74
CA LYS A 132 15.78 3.87 -7.94
C LYS A 132 16.89 4.89 -8.09
N GLN A 133 18.13 4.46 -7.81
CA GLN A 133 19.34 5.26 -8.06
C GLN A 133 20.43 4.35 -8.63
N GLY A 134 20.51 4.25 -9.97
CA GLY A 134 21.47 3.41 -10.69
C GLY A 134 21.30 1.88 -10.53
N ASN A 135 20.80 1.42 -9.37
CA ASN A 135 20.44 0.04 -9.08
C ASN A 135 19.00 -0.06 -8.52
N ASN A 136 18.48 -1.28 -8.48
CA ASN A 136 17.11 -1.58 -8.02
C ASN A 136 17.06 -2.18 -6.61
N ASN A 137 18.18 -2.24 -5.87
CA ASN A 137 18.31 -3.02 -4.64
C ASN A 137 18.59 -2.10 -3.44
N GLY A 138 17.55 -1.43 -2.95
CA GLY A 138 17.60 -0.44 -1.89
C GLY A 138 18.07 0.93 -2.37
N ILE A 139 17.24 1.95 -2.18
CA ILE A 139 17.60 3.34 -2.50
C ILE A 139 18.40 3.97 -1.35
N SER A 140 19.49 4.66 -1.66
CA SER A 140 20.31 5.34 -0.63
C SER A 140 19.53 6.49 0.00
N LEU A 141 19.63 6.67 1.32
CA LEU A 141 19.05 7.82 2.02
C LEU A 141 19.46 9.14 1.36
N THR A 142 20.74 9.29 1.02
CA THR A 142 21.28 10.54 0.43
C THR A 142 20.62 10.93 -0.89
N SER A 143 20.04 9.98 -1.62
CA SER A 143 19.36 10.25 -2.89
C SER A 143 17.91 10.69 -2.75
N VAL A 144 17.32 10.53 -1.56
CA VAL A 144 15.93 10.90 -1.27
C VAL A 144 15.83 12.12 -0.36
N LEU A 145 16.96 12.60 0.16
CA LEU A 145 16.99 13.84 0.93
C LEU A 145 16.76 15.05 0.00
N PRO A 146 16.12 16.12 0.48
CA PRO A 146 15.98 17.36 -0.28
C PRO A 146 17.34 17.86 -0.77
N SER A 147 17.38 18.43 -1.98
CA SER A 147 18.63 18.91 -2.57
C SER A 147 19.28 20.00 -1.70
N SER A 148 20.60 20.14 -1.83
CA SER A 148 21.44 21.10 -1.11
C SER A 148 21.09 22.59 -1.32
N ASN A 149 20.07 22.90 -2.14
CA ASN A 149 19.53 24.25 -2.32
C ASN A 149 18.40 24.58 -1.31
N SER A 150 18.01 23.61 -0.47
CA SER A 150 17.26 23.86 0.76
C SER A 150 18.13 24.65 1.73
N SER A 151 17.58 25.68 2.39
CA SER A 151 18.29 26.42 3.44
C SER A 151 18.60 25.55 4.68
N THR A 152 18.01 24.35 4.78
CA THR A 152 18.24 23.37 5.86
C THR A 152 18.00 21.92 5.36
N PRO A 153 18.93 21.29 4.61
CA PRO A 153 18.81 19.88 4.29
C PRO A 153 18.94 19.05 5.57
N PHE A 154 18.19 17.93 5.65
CA PHE A 154 18.35 17.00 6.76
C PHE A 154 19.77 16.43 6.76
N ASP A 155 20.50 16.62 7.87
CA ASP A 155 21.84 16.04 8.05
C ASP A 155 21.75 14.79 8.95
N PRO A 156 21.92 13.57 8.39
CA PRO A 156 21.90 12.34 9.17
C PRO A 156 23.06 12.22 10.17
N ASN A 157 24.08 13.07 10.06
CA ASN A 157 25.27 13.05 10.92
C ASN A 157 25.30 14.20 11.94
N SER A 158 24.26 15.05 11.99
CA SER A 158 24.14 16.06 13.05
C SER A 158 24.06 15.41 14.42
N SER A 159 24.52 16.11 15.46
CA SER A 159 24.60 15.57 16.83
C SER A 159 23.24 15.12 17.38
N GLU A 160 22.15 15.77 16.96
CA GLU A 160 20.78 15.42 17.36
C GLU A 160 20.29 14.11 16.72
N ASN A 161 20.86 13.72 15.58
CA ASN A 161 20.50 12.52 14.82
C ASN A 161 21.40 11.32 15.11
N GLN A 162 22.28 11.43 16.11
CA GLN A 162 23.22 10.39 16.51
C GLN A 162 23.01 9.96 17.95
N VAL A 163 23.37 8.71 18.23
CA VAL A 163 23.40 8.15 19.57
C VAL A 163 24.81 7.64 19.86
N THR A 164 25.33 8.04 21.03
CA THR A 164 26.61 7.59 21.55
C THR A 164 26.38 6.60 22.69
N SER A 165 26.76 5.35 22.48
CA SER A 165 26.67 4.33 23.53
C SER A 165 27.76 4.54 24.59
N ALA A 166 27.44 4.19 25.84
CA ALA A 166 28.45 4.13 26.91
C ALA A 166 29.58 3.16 26.52
N GLY A 167 30.83 3.58 26.74
CA GLY A 167 32.03 2.78 26.39
C GLY A 167 32.89 3.32 25.24
N GLY A 168 32.66 4.56 24.78
CA GLY A 168 33.59 5.25 23.86
C GLY A 168 33.51 4.84 22.40
N SER A 169 32.45 4.12 21.98
CA SER A 169 32.19 3.89 20.57
C SER A 169 31.89 5.23 19.86
N PRO A 170 32.34 5.42 18.60
CA PRO A 170 31.95 6.58 17.82
C PRO A 170 30.43 6.73 17.76
N ALA A 171 29.95 7.97 17.80
CA ALA A 171 28.53 8.28 17.64
C ALA A 171 28.00 7.68 16.34
N LYS A 172 26.87 6.98 16.40
CA LYS A 172 26.24 6.34 15.23
C LYS A 172 24.93 7.05 14.92
N LYS A 173 24.69 7.32 13.65
CA LYS A 173 23.39 7.81 13.20
C LYS A 173 22.30 6.78 13.46
N THR A 174 21.10 7.26 13.72
CA THR A 174 19.92 6.42 14.00
C THR A 174 19.13 6.05 12.75
N THR A 175 19.34 6.78 11.65
CA THR A 175 18.67 6.55 10.37
C THR A 175 19.32 5.41 9.55
N TYR A 176 18.53 4.78 8.67
CA TYR A 176 19.00 3.72 7.78
C TYR A 176 19.75 4.26 6.57
N ASP A 177 20.76 3.53 6.12
CA ASP A 177 21.52 3.86 4.90
C ASP A 177 20.71 3.64 3.62
N ASN A 178 19.94 2.55 3.58
CA ASN A 178 19.16 2.14 2.41
C ASN A 178 17.71 1.92 2.80
N LEU A 179 16.81 2.41 1.95
CA LEU A 179 15.37 2.34 2.14
C LEU A 179 14.72 1.48 1.03
N PRO A 180 13.50 0.98 1.25
CA PRO A 180 12.74 0.26 0.21
C PRO A 180 12.49 1.11 -1.04
N ASN A 181 12.47 0.47 -2.21
CA ASN A 181 12.41 1.14 -3.51
C ASN A 181 11.02 1.68 -3.92
N SER A 182 10.03 1.74 -3.04
CA SER A 182 8.72 2.32 -3.37
C SER A 182 8.04 2.85 -2.12
N ILE A 183 7.39 4.00 -2.28
CA ILE A 183 6.48 4.63 -1.30
C ILE A 183 5.15 5.02 -1.96
N SER A 184 4.91 4.52 -3.17
CA SER A 184 3.69 4.82 -3.93
C SER A 184 2.45 4.20 -3.24
N PRO A 185 1.23 4.59 -3.63
CA PRO A 185 0.01 3.96 -3.13
C PRO A 185 -0.04 2.44 -3.34
N THR A 186 0.74 1.91 -4.30
CA THR A 186 0.83 0.48 -4.57
C THR A 186 1.92 -0.23 -3.77
N SER A 187 2.68 0.45 -2.90
CA SER A 187 3.82 -0.16 -2.20
C SER A 187 3.37 -1.31 -1.28
N ASP A 188 4.05 -2.45 -1.42
CA ASP A 188 3.77 -3.69 -0.67
C ASP A 188 5.09 -4.37 -0.27
N TRP A 189 5.60 -4.00 0.90
CA TRP A 189 6.91 -4.44 1.40
C TRP A 189 6.75 -5.35 2.61
N ILE A 190 6.77 -6.66 2.36
CA ILE A 190 6.71 -7.67 3.42
C ILE A 190 7.81 -7.50 4.49
N ASN A 191 8.96 -6.92 4.12
CA ASN A 191 10.09 -6.69 5.02
C ASN A 191 10.10 -5.29 5.68
N ALA A 192 9.14 -4.42 5.35
CA ALA A 192 9.14 -3.02 5.77
C ALA A 192 7.71 -2.47 5.86
N LEU A 193 7.01 -2.77 6.97
CA LEU A 193 5.64 -2.29 7.21
C LEU A 193 5.53 -0.76 7.12
N THR A 194 6.54 -0.03 7.61
CA THR A 194 6.56 1.45 7.59
C THR A 194 6.62 2.05 6.18
N PHE A 195 6.95 1.26 5.16
CA PHE A 195 6.98 1.66 3.75
C PHE A 195 5.83 1.03 2.94
N THR A 196 4.96 0.26 3.57
CA THR A 196 3.85 -0.47 2.93
C THR A 196 2.57 0.33 3.02
N ASN A 197 1.96 0.64 1.87
CA ASN A 197 0.68 1.34 1.79
C ASN A 197 -0.50 0.38 1.57
N LYS A 198 -0.30 -0.75 0.89
CA LYS A 198 -1.35 -1.77 0.73
C LYS A 198 -1.67 -2.46 2.05
N ASN A 199 -2.96 -2.60 2.34
CA ASN A 199 -3.43 -3.15 3.61
C ASN A 199 -4.76 -3.89 3.47
N ASN A 200 -5.02 -4.82 4.37
CA ASN A 200 -6.20 -5.68 4.33
C ASN A 200 -7.54 -4.94 4.50
N PRO A 201 -7.66 -3.92 5.38
CA PRO A 201 -8.87 -3.09 5.43
C PRO A 201 -9.23 -2.49 4.06
N GLN A 202 -8.24 -1.99 3.32
CA GLN A 202 -8.44 -1.46 1.98
C GLN A 202 -8.78 -2.56 0.97
N ARG A 203 -8.12 -3.72 1.01
CA ARG A 203 -8.42 -4.86 0.13
C ARG A 203 -9.86 -5.34 0.26
N ASN A 204 -10.39 -5.44 1.49
CA ASN A 204 -11.79 -5.79 1.72
C ASN A 204 -12.76 -4.75 1.12
N GLN A 205 -12.45 -3.45 1.26
CA GLN A 205 -13.24 -2.40 0.63
C GLN A 205 -13.14 -2.47 -0.90
N LEU A 206 -11.94 -2.66 -1.44
CA LEU A 206 -11.71 -2.77 -2.88
C LEU A 206 -12.45 -3.97 -3.48
N LEU A 207 -12.56 -5.10 -2.78
CA LEU A 207 -13.39 -6.22 -3.21
C LEU A 207 -14.86 -5.81 -3.38
N LEU A 208 -15.45 -5.22 -2.35
CA LEU A 208 -16.85 -4.81 -2.43
C LEU A 208 -17.05 -3.74 -3.52
N ARG A 209 -16.16 -2.76 -3.58
CA ARG A 209 -16.26 -1.63 -4.52
C ARG A 209 -15.97 -2.02 -5.96
N SER A 210 -15.11 -3.02 -6.20
CA SER A 210 -14.86 -3.56 -7.54
C SER A 210 -16.06 -4.35 -8.06
N LEU A 211 -16.69 -5.15 -7.20
CA LEU A 211 -17.92 -5.88 -7.52
C LEU A 211 -19.11 -4.95 -7.78
N LEU A 212 -19.25 -3.89 -6.95
CA LEU A 212 -20.22 -2.82 -7.20
C LEU A 212 -19.85 -1.94 -8.40
N GLY A 213 -18.61 -1.99 -8.86
CA GLY A 213 -18.10 -1.21 -9.98
C GLY A 213 -17.97 0.29 -9.72
N THR A 214 -17.68 0.70 -8.48
CA THR A 214 -17.73 2.11 -8.04
C THR A 214 -16.43 2.61 -7.40
N ILE A 215 -15.27 2.03 -7.72
CA ILE A 215 -13.98 2.56 -7.24
C ILE A 215 -13.73 3.89 -7.95
N PRO A 216 -13.57 5.03 -7.25
CA PRO A 216 -13.37 6.30 -7.92
C PRO A 216 -11.97 6.37 -8.57
N VAL A 217 -11.87 7.14 -9.64
CA VAL A 217 -10.62 7.47 -10.34
C VAL A 217 -10.26 8.93 -10.09
N LEU A 218 -8.96 9.22 -10.05
CA LEU A 218 -8.46 10.59 -10.06
C LEU A 218 -8.33 11.06 -11.51
N ILE A 219 -8.94 12.21 -11.81
CA ILE A 219 -8.99 12.81 -13.14
C ILE A 219 -8.17 14.09 -13.15
N ASN A 220 -7.25 14.21 -14.11
CA ASN A 220 -6.50 15.44 -14.37
C ASN A 220 -6.96 16.16 -15.64
N LYS A 221 -7.46 15.41 -16.61
CA LYS A 221 -7.96 15.91 -17.88
C LYS A 221 -9.34 15.34 -18.14
N SER A 222 -10.26 16.19 -18.58
CA SER A 222 -11.62 15.83 -18.97
C SER A 222 -11.62 15.12 -20.34
N GLY A 223 -12.66 15.32 -21.14
CA GLY A 223 -12.71 14.91 -22.55
C GLY A 223 -12.89 16.10 -23.50
N ASP A 224 -12.92 17.33 -22.96
CA ASP A 224 -13.18 18.54 -23.73
C ASP A 224 -12.03 18.82 -24.70
N SER A 225 -12.31 19.42 -25.85
CA SER A 225 -11.37 19.52 -26.99
C SER A 225 -10.00 20.13 -26.66
N ASN A 226 -9.92 20.97 -25.62
CA ASN A 226 -8.70 21.66 -25.21
C ASN A 226 -8.06 21.05 -23.95
N ASP A 227 -8.61 19.95 -23.44
CA ASP A 227 -8.21 19.29 -22.18
C ASP A 227 -8.33 17.76 -22.30
N GLN A 228 -7.74 17.19 -23.36
CA GLN A 228 -7.78 15.75 -23.65
C GLN A 228 -6.50 15.03 -23.21
N PHE A 229 -6.66 13.74 -22.90
CA PHE A 229 -5.56 12.81 -22.61
C PHE A 229 -5.36 11.83 -23.78
N ASN A 230 -4.24 11.94 -24.48
CA ASN A 230 -3.88 11.11 -25.63
C ASN A 230 -3.03 9.92 -25.20
N LYS A 231 -3.62 8.73 -25.13
CA LYS A 231 -2.96 7.52 -24.60
C LYS A 231 -1.59 7.21 -25.24
N ASP A 232 -1.44 7.42 -26.55
CA ASP A 232 -0.25 6.99 -27.28
C ASP A 232 0.96 7.90 -27.04
N SER A 233 0.75 9.19 -26.75
CA SER A 233 1.81 10.16 -26.45
C SER A 233 1.99 10.37 -24.95
N GLU A 234 0.90 10.40 -24.18
CA GLU A 234 0.91 10.82 -22.78
C GLU A 234 1.02 9.66 -21.79
N GLN A 235 0.66 8.43 -22.17
CA GLN A 235 0.79 7.25 -21.28
C GLN A 235 1.90 6.29 -21.72
N LYS A 236 2.87 6.07 -20.82
CA LYS A 236 4.00 5.15 -21.02
C LYS A 236 4.06 4.11 -19.90
N TRP A 237 3.55 2.92 -20.20
CA TRP A 237 3.47 1.80 -19.26
C TRP A 237 4.84 1.22 -18.87
N ASP A 238 5.89 1.44 -19.68
CA ASP A 238 7.28 1.06 -19.35
C ASP A 238 8.03 2.08 -18.51
N LYS A 239 7.48 3.29 -18.34
CA LYS A 239 8.10 4.40 -17.60
C LYS A 239 7.40 4.68 -16.28
N THR A 240 7.00 3.63 -15.57
CA THR A 240 6.29 3.77 -14.29
C THR A 240 7.11 4.44 -13.18
N GLU A 241 8.43 4.58 -13.32
CA GLU A 241 9.27 5.35 -12.40
C GLU A 241 9.24 6.87 -12.63
N THR A 242 8.75 7.35 -13.78
CA THR A 242 8.69 8.77 -14.13
C THR A 242 7.26 9.27 -14.15
N ASN A 243 7.09 10.57 -14.40
CA ASN A 243 5.79 11.19 -14.61
C ASN A 243 5.03 10.62 -15.84
N GLU A 244 5.72 10.00 -16.80
CA GLU A 244 5.12 9.43 -18.02
C GLU A 244 4.29 8.17 -17.74
N GLY A 245 4.50 7.51 -16.60
CA GLY A 245 3.60 6.46 -16.11
C GLY A 245 2.27 7.01 -15.60
N ASN A 246 2.15 8.33 -15.37
CA ASN A 246 0.95 8.97 -14.84
C ASN A 246 0.41 8.30 -13.56
N LEU A 247 1.30 7.89 -12.65
CA LEU A 247 0.92 7.60 -11.27
C LEU A 247 0.82 8.94 -10.51
N PRO A 248 -0.37 9.35 -10.04
CA PRO A 248 -0.54 10.62 -9.35
C PRO A 248 0.34 10.77 -8.09
N GLY A 249 0.42 9.74 -7.26
CA GLY A 249 1.14 9.75 -5.99
C GLY A 249 0.45 10.59 -4.89
N PHE A 250 -0.67 11.22 -5.21
CA PHE A 250 -1.49 12.02 -4.30
C PHE A 250 -2.93 12.13 -4.84
N GLY A 251 -3.93 12.08 -3.96
CA GLY A 251 -5.36 12.25 -4.30
C GLY A 251 -6.08 11.02 -4.86
N GLU A 252 -5.34 10.02 -5.36
CA GLU A 252 -5.92 8.75 -5.82
C GLU A 252 -6.29 7.79 -4.66
N VAL A 253 -7.08 6.77 -4.97
CA VAL A 253 -7.42 5.71 -4.00
C VAL A 253 -6.17 4.93 -3.63
N ASN A 254 -5.91 4.78 -2.33
CA ASN A 254 -4.77 3.99 -1.87
C ASN A 254 -4.91 2.50 -2.24
N GLY A 255 -3.77 1.86 -2.53
CA GLY A 255 -3.67 0.42 -2.81
C GLY A 255 -3.82 0.00 -4.27
N LEU A 256 -3.98 0.94 -5.20
CA LEU A 256 -4.13 0.68 -6.63
C LEU A 256 -3.34 1.66 -7.49
N TYR A 257 -3.17 1.31 -8.77
CA TYR A 257 -2.56 2.18 -9.78
C TYR A 257 -3.66 2.88 -10.60
N ASN A 258 -3.85 4.19 -10.38
CA ASN A 258 -4.97 4.94 -10.98
C ASN A 258 -5.02 4.88 -12.51
N ALA A 259 -3.86 4.95 -13.19
CA ALA A 259 -3.85 4.91 -14.65
C ALA A 259 -4.32 3.56 -15.22
N ALA A 260 -4.01 2.45 -14.54
CA ALA A 260 -4.54 1.14 -14.88
C ALA A 260 -6.06 1.04 -14.65
N LEU A 261 -6.58 1.63 -13.56
CA LEU A 261 -8.02 1.68 -13.31
C LEU A 261 -8.76 2.52 -14.36
N LEU A 262 -8.23 3.69 -14.73
CA LEU A 262 -8.77 4.54 -15.81
C LEU A 262 -8.83 3.79 -17.14
N HIS A 263 -7.77 3.05 -17.47
CA HIS A 263 -7.75 2.19 -18.65
C HIS A 263 -8.80 1.07 -18.55
N THR A 264 -8.90 0.37 -17.40
CA THR A 264 -9.91 -0.68 -17.18
C THR A 264 -11.33 -0.13 -17.36
N TYR A 265 -11.61 1.07 -16.85
CA TYR A 265 -12.92 1.72 -17.00
C TYR A 265 -13.16 2.31 -18.41
N GLY A 266 -12.14 2.33 -19.26
CA GLY A 266 -12.23 2.91 -20.61
C GLY A 266 -12.43 4.42 -20.60
N PHE A 267 -11.89 5.13 -19.59
CA PHE A 267 -11.81 6.59 -19.59
C PHE A 267 -10.83 7.09 -20.67
N PHE A 268 -9.85 6.26 -21.03
CA PHE A 268 -9.07 6.40 -22.25
C PHE A 268 -8.87 5.01 -22.88
N GLY A 269 -8.78 4.97 -24.22
CA GLY A 269 -8.74 3.72 -24.98
C GLY A 269 -10.14 3.19 -25.33
N THR A 270 -10.21 1.98 -25.87
CA THR A 270 -11.44 1.46 -26.52
C THR A 270 -12.24 0.46 -25.67
N ASN A 271 -11.99 0.41 -24.36
CA ASN A 271 -12.62 -0.59 -23.49
C ASN A 271 -14.11 -0.38 -23.26
N THR A 272 -14.58 0.87 -23.31
CA THR A 272 -15.99 1.23 -23.02
C THR A 272 -16.62 1.98 -24.19
N ASN A 273 -15.91 2.93 -24.79
CA ASN A 273 -16.34 3.63 -26.01
C ASN A 273 -15.40 3.30 -27.18
N SER A 274 -15.91 3.25 -28.40
CA SER A 274 -15.12 2.93 -29.60
C SER A 274 -14.25 4.08 -30.11
N THR A 275 -14.59 5.32 -29.74
CA THR A 275 -13.93 6.56 -30.18
C THR A 275 -13.17 7.22 -29.05
#